data_AF-C2FVI4-F1
#
_entry.id   AF-C2FVI4-F1
#
_cell.length_a   1.000
_cell.length_b   1.000
_cell.length_c   1.000
_cell.angle_alpha   90.00
_cell.angle_beta   90.00
_cell.angle_gamma   90.00
#
_symmetry.space_group_name_H-M   'P 1'
#
loop_
_entity.id
_entity.type
_entity.pdbx_description
1 polymer ?
#
loop_
_entity_poly.entity_id
_entity_poly.type
_entity_poly.pdbx_seq_one_letter_code
_entity_poly.pdbx_strand_id
1 'polypeptide(L)'
;MNKSESISEFYARVPQVSRELLPEAQAVGVGHFNVFTRDACSFLAPYSRRDFFKVSYIIGKGRLYFADQWIYIDKPALLLSNPKVPYAWEAESMDQKGWFCLFTDSFLNHDEKFKFFQQTPLFQTHIHPFFFRTKFSNRKFQRFSSACW
;
A
#
# COMPACT_ATOMS: atom_id res chain seq x y z
N MET A 1 18.96 5.89 9.62
CA MET A 1 17.64 6.07 10.26
C MET A 1 17.08 4.68 10.56
N ASN A 2 16.96 4.31 11.83
CA ASN A 2 16.80 2.91 12.27
C ASN A 2 15.39 2.54 12.77
N LYS A 3 14.38 3.39 12.55
CA LYS A 3 13.02 3.10 13.03
C LYS A 3 12.09 2.76 11.87
N SER A 4 11.57 1.53 11.88
CA SER A 4 10.47 1.10 11.02
C SER A 4 9.15 1.46 11.70
N GLU A 5 8.20 2.01 10.95
CA GLU A 5 6.82 2.23 11.40
C GLU A 5 6.08 0.89 11.42
N SER A 6 5.57 0.51 12.59
CA SER A 6 4.71 -0.66 12.73
C SER A 6 3.29 -0.41 12.22
N ILE A 7 2.55 -1.47 11.90
CA ILE A 7 1.15 -1.33 11.48
C ILE A 7 0.26 -0.66 12.54
N SER A 8 0.53 -0.94 13.83
CA SER A 8 -0.15 -0.29 14.95
C SER A 8 0.17 1.20 15.03
N GLU A 9 1.44 1.58 14.83
CA GLU A 9 1.85 2.99 14.75
C GLU A 9 1.22 3.69 13.55
N PHE A 10 1.08 3.02 12.41
CA PHE A 10 0.36 3.55 11.25
C PHE A 10 -1.09 3.90 11.60
N TYR A 11 -1.81 2.99 12.26
CA TYR A 11 -3.20 3.24 12.66
C TYR A 11 -3.34 4.33 13.73
N ALA A 12 -2.39 4.42 14.65
CA ALA A 12 -2.35 5.50 15.63
C ALA A 12 -2.15 6.88 14.96
N ARG A 13 -1.34 6.94 13.89
CA ARG A 13 -1.08 8.17 13.14
C ARG A 13 -2.22 8.56 12.19
N VAL A 14 -3.02 7.60 11.74
CA VAL A 14 -4.10 7.83 10.77
C VAL A 14 -5.46 7.37 11.36
N PRO A 15 -5.93 8.03 12.43
CA PRO A 15 -7.10 7.58 13.18
C PRO A 15 -8.40 7.56 12.37
N GLN A 16 -8.50 8.37 11.31
CA GLN A 16 -9.63 8.35 10.39
C GLN A 16 -9.73 7.07 9.57
N VAL A 17 -8.62 6.34 9.40
CA VAL A 17 -8.56 5.03 8.73
C VAL A 17 -8.78 3.89 9.74
N SER A 18 -8.52 4.12 11.03
CA SER A 18 -8.72 3.11 12.09
C SER A 18 -10.15 3.06 12.64
N ARG A 19 -10.92 4.17 12.57
CA ARG A 19 -12.30 4.24 13.09
C ARG A 19 -13.28 3.28 12.41
N GLU A 20 -13.03 2.87 11.18
CA GLU A 20 -13.89 1.92 10.44
C GLU A 20 -13.52 0.45 10.70
N LEU A 21 -12.41 0.18 11.40
CA LEU A 21 -11.85 -1.17 11.57
C LEU A 21 -11.36 -1.39 13.00
N LEU A 22 -12.24 -1.25 13.99
CA LEU A 22 -12.08 -1.95 15.26
C LEU A 22 -12.35 -3.44 15.00
N PRO A 23 -11.38 -4.35 15.12
CA PRO A 23 -11.59 -5.74 14.76
C PRO A 23 -12.08 -6.50 15.97
N GLU A 24 -13.37 -6.82 15.99
CA GLU A 24 -13.83 -8.05 16.63
C GLU A 24 -13.35 -9.31 15.86
N ALA A 25 -12.60 -9.14 14.75
CA ALA A 25 -12.22 -10.23 13.85
C ALA A 25 -10.71 -10.34 13.55
N GLN A 26 -9.83 -9.88 14.44
CA GLN A 26 -8.43 -10.35 14.41
C GLN A 26 -8.35 -11.71 15.10
N ALA A 27 -8.70 -12.74 14.35
CA ALA A 27 -8.37 -14.11 14.73
C ALA A 27 -6.84 -14.19 14.89
N VAL A 28 -6.40 -14.36 16.14
CA VAL A 28 -4.99 -14.49 16.51
C VAL A 28 -4.34 -15.56 15.61
N GLY A 29 -3.36 -15.14 14.80
CA GLY A 29 -2.60 -16.04 13.92
C GLY A 29 -2.90 -15.96 12.42
N VAL A 30 -3.96 -15.27 11.97
CA VAL A 30 -4.32 -15.20 10.54
C VAL A 30 -3.56 -14.10 9.77
N GLY A 31 -2.88 -13.19 10.48
CA GLY A 31 -2.21 -12.04 9.88
C GLY A 31 -3.16 -10.86 9.66
N HIS A 32 -2.64 -9.78 9.04
CA HIS A 32 -3.39 -8.54 8.85
C HIS A 32 -3.64 -8.28 7.37
N PHE A 33 -4.87 -7.89 7.00
CA PHE A 33 -5.22 -7.41 5.67
C PHE A 33 -6.38 -6.41 5.75
N ASN A 34 -6.18 -5.17 5.32
CA ASN A 34 -7.23 -4.15 5.29
C ASN A 34 -7.12 -3.29 4.02
N VAL A 35 -8.26 -2.80 3.51
CA VAL A 35 -8.35 -1.95 2.32
C VAL A 35 -9.02 -0.62 2.68
N PHE A 36 -8.51 0.48 2.13
CA PHE A 36 -8.91 1.84 2.48
C PHE A 36 -8.94 2.74 1.25
N THR A 37 -9.74 3.80 1.32
CA THR A 37 -9.68 4.91 0.38
C THR A 37 -8.55 5.88 0.74
N ARG A 38 -7.99 6.56 -0.26
CA ARG A 38 -6.91 7.54 -0.06
C ARG A 38 -7.40 8.95 0.30
N ASP A 39 -8.68 9.24 0.09
CA ASP A 39 -9.31 10.53 0.40
C ASP A 39 -9.27 10.86 1.90
N ALA A 40 -9.24 9.85 2.76
CA ALA A 40 -9.08 10.00 4.20
C ALA A 40 -7.61 10.19 4.66
N CYS A 41 -6.60 9.93 3.83
CA CYS A 41 -5.20 9.98 4.28
C CYS A 41 -4.61 11.40 4.28
N SER A 42 -3.79 11.70 5.30
CA SER A 42 -3.07 12.97 5.42
C SER A 42 -2.08 13.20 4.27
N PHE A 43 -1.84 14.49 4.00
CA PHE A 43 -1.06 15.05 2.88
C PHE A 43 0.38 14.55 2.74
N LEU A 44 0.95 13.98 3.79
CA LEU A 44 2.34 13.59 3.89
C LEU A 44 2.46 12.22 4.54
N ALA A 45 2.99 11.27 3.79
CA ALA A 45 3.48 10.02 4.35
C ALA A 45 4.98 10.21 4.62
N PRO A 46 5.43 10.28 5.89
CA PRO A 46 6.83 10.52 6.20
C PRO A 46 7.72 9.39 5.65
N TYR A 47 8.96 9.76 5.34
CA TYR A 47 9.98 8.83 4.87
C TYR A 47 10.30 7.82 5.97
N SER A 48 9.81 6.58 5.81
CA SER A 48 10.01 5.53 6.78
C SER A 48 9.98 4.17 6.11
N ARG A 49 10.68 3.20 6.72
CA ARG A 49 10.44 1.78 6.47
C ARG A 49 9.18 1.37 7.22
N ARG A 50 8.49 0.34 6.74
CA ARG A 50 7.26 -0.17 7.36
C ARG A 50 7.42 -1.66 7.57
N ASP A 51 6.85 -2.22 8.63
CA ASP A 51 6.87 -3.67 8.86
C ASP A 51 5.74 -4.43 8.13
N PHE A 52 4.95 -3.69 7.34
CA PHE A 52 3.84 -4.20 6.54
C PHE A 52 4.01 -3.82 5.07
N PHE A 53 3.41 -4.62 4.19
CA PHE A 53 3.31 -4.32 2.77
C PHE A 53 2.16 -3.36 2.53
N LYS A 54 2.33 -2.48 1.52
CA LYS A 54 1.27 -1.59 1.07
C LYS A 54 1.19 -1.58 -0.45
N VAL A 55 0.00 -1.84 -1.00
CA VAL A 55 -0.29 -1.64 -2.42
C VAL A 55 -1.23 -0.46 -2.55
N SER A 56 -0.87 0.54 -3.34
CA SER A 56 -1.65 1.77 -3.50
C SER A 56 -1.99 2.01 -4.96
N TYR A 57 -3.27 2.16 -5.27
CA TYR A 57 -3.72 2.75 -6.52
C TYR A 57 -3.92 4.25 -6.30
N ILE A 58 -3.08 5.05 -6.95
CA ILE A 58 -3.02 6.51 -6.81
C ILE A 58 -3.82 7.12 -7.96
N ILE A 59 -4.81 7.95 -7.63
CA ILE A 59 -5.47 8.87 -8.55
C ILE A 59 -5.25 10.27 -7.99
N GLY A 60 -4.30 11.00 -8.53
CA GLY A 60 -3.87 12.30 -8.02
C GLY A 60 -2.45 12.61 -8.50
N LYS A 61 -1.96 13.80 -8.15
CA LYS A 61 -0.61 14.25 -8.52
C LYS A 61 0.30 14.38 -7.30
N GLY A 62 1.58 14.09 -7.47
CA GLY A 62 2.55 14.23 -6.40
C GLY A 62 3.93 13.65 -6.72
N ARG A 63 4.83 13.74 -5.74
CA ARG A 63 6.18 13.19 -5.80
C ARG A 63 6.28 11.98 -4.88
N LEU A 64 6.73 10.87 -5.45
CA LEU A 64 7.13 9.68 -4.70
C LEU A 64 8.65 9.71 -4.54
N TYR A 65 9.12 9.77 -3.30
CA TYR A 65 10.54 9.67 -2.96
C TYR A 65 10.82 8.24 -2.50
N PHE A 66 11.85 7.60 -3.04
CA PHE A 66 12.29 6.27 -2.65
C PHE A 66 13.79 6.15 -2.89
N ALA A 67 14.51 5.54 -1.95
CA ALA A 67 15.97 5.55 -1.96
C ALA A 67 16.50 6.99 -2.17
N ASP A 68 17.42 7.19 -3.12
CA ASP A 68 18.03 8.49 -3.45
C ASP A 68 17.40 9.15 -4.70
N GLN A 69 16.18 8.74 -5.06
CA GLN A 69 15.49 9.20 -6.26
C GLN A 69 14.05 9.62 -5.97
N TRP A 70 13.46 10.34 -6.91
CA TRP A 70 12.05 10.69 -6.89
C TRP A 70 11.42 10.50 -8.27
N ILE A 71 10.13 10.21 -8.29
CA ILE A 71 9.32 10.12 -9.50
C ILE A 71 8.13 11.06 -9.37
N TYR A 72 7.87 11.81 -10.44
CA TYR A 72 6.64 12.56 -10.59
C TYR A 72 5.50 11.65 -11.04
N ILE A 73 4.39 11.67 -10.31
CA ILE A 73 3.16 10.98 -10.67
C ILE A 73 2.13 12.03 -11.06
N ASP A 74 1.72 12.02 -12.32
CA ASP A 74 0.74 12.97 -12.91
C ASP A 74 -0.50 12.26 -13.48
N LYS A 75 -0.53 10.93 -13.41
CA LYS A 75 -1.57 10.06 -13.95
C LYS A 75 -1.79 8.84 -13.05
N PRO A 76 -2.92 8.11 -13.18
CA PRO A 76 -3.21 6.99 -12.32
C PRO A 76 -2.11 5.92 -12.34
N ALA A 77 -1.64 5.53 -11.16
CA ALA A 77 -0.49 4.65 -10.98
C ALA A 77 -0.73 3.61 -9.88
N LEU A 78 -0.17 2.42 -10.05
CA LEU A 78 -0.08 1.41 -9.01
C LEU A 78 1.31 1.46 -8.37
N LEU A 79 1.35 1.61 -7.06
CA LEU A 79 2.55 1.67 -6.24
C LEU A 79 2.62 0.45 -5.31
N LEU A 80 3.73 -0.29 -5.39
CA LEU A 80 4.03 -1.44 -4.56
C LEU A 80 5.08 -1.07 -3.51
N SER A 81 4.67 -0.92 -2.26
CA SER A 81 5.56 -0.54 -1.16
C SER A 81 6.06 -1.78 -0.42
N ASN A 82 7.37 -2.00 -0.47
CA ASN A 82 8.04 -3.09 0.21
C ASN A 82 8.63 -2.61 1.56
N PRO A 83 8.45 -3.37 2.67
CA PRO A 83 9.05 -3.10 3.97
C PRO A 83 10.54 -2.73 3.96
N LYS A 84 11.30 -3.32 3.03
CA LYS A 84 12.76 -3.16 2.91
C LYS A 84 13.17 -1.81 2.32
N VAL A 85 12.28 -1.13 1.59
CA VAL A 85 12.59 0.10 0.86
C VAL A 85 11.84 1.28 1.51
N PRO A 86 12.55 2.24 2.13
CA PRO A 86 11.92 3.44 2.64
C PRO A 86 11.38 4.30 1.48
N TYR A 87 10.22 4.91 1.71
CA TYR A 87 9.59 5.81 0.74
C TYR A 87 8.77 6.89 1.44
N ALA A 88 8.59 8.01 0.75
CA ALA A 88 7.73 9.12 1.14
C ALA A 88 6.82 9.55 -0.01
N TRP A 89 5.65 10.05 0.33
CA TRP A 89 4.71 10.63 -0.62
C TRP A 89 4.44 12.08 -0.27
N GLU A 90 4.61 12.95 -1.25
CA GLU A 90 4.27 14.37 -1.19
C GLU A 90 3.17 14.66 -2.21
N ALA A 91 1.98 14.97 -1.73
CA ALA A 91 0.86 15.33 -2.60
C ALA A 91 1.01 16.76 -3.13
N GLU A 92 0.73 16.97 -4.42
CA GLU A 92 0.70 18.32 -5.02
C GLU A 92 -0.66 19.01 -4.91
N SER A 93 -1.72 18.28 -4.57
CA SER A 93 -3.07 18.82 -4.42
C SER A 93 -3.90 18.01 -3.43
N MET A 94 -5.04 18.57 -3.02
CA MET A 94 -6.03 17.91 -2.15
C MET A 94 -6.77 16.77 -2.84
N ASP A 95 -6.77 16.71 -4.17
CA ASP A 95 -7.46 15.65 -4.93
C ASP A 95 -6.59 14.39 -4.98
N GLN A 96 -6.63 13.62 -3.87
CA GLN A 96 -5.87 12.39 -3.67
C GLN A 96 -6.82 11.19 -3.54
N LYS A 97 -7.41 10.79 -4.65
CA LYS A 97 -8.29 9.62 -4.73
C LYS A 97 -7.53 8.31 -4.89
N GLY A 98 -8.30 7.24 -4.89
CA GLY A 98 -7.83 5.87 -5.08
C GLY A 98 -7.93 5.04 -3.81
N TRP A 99 -7.22 3.91 -3.80
CA TRP A 99 -7.29 2.93 -2.72
C TRP A 99 -5.90 2.49 -2.31
N PHE A 100 -5.77 1.99 -1.09
CA PHE A 100 -4.61 1.22 -0.71
C PHE A 100 -5.01 0.05 0.16
N CYS A 101 -4.26 -1.04 0.08
CA CYS A 101 -4.36 -2.14 1.03
C CYS A 101 -3.07 -2.28 1.83
N LEU A 102 -3.22 -2.68 3.09
CA LEU A 102 -2.13 -2.98 4.01
C LEU A 102 -2.21 -4.46 4.38
N PHE A 103 -1.07 -5.15 4.37
CA PHE A 103 -1.03 -6.53 4.82
C PHE A 103 0.34 -6.94 5.36
N THR A 104 0.34 -7.92 6.26
CA THR A 104 1.57 -8.46 6.88
C THR A 104 2.05 -9.72 6.16
N ASP A 105 3.32 -10.06 6.35
CA ASP A 105 3.88 -11.32 5.85
C ASP A 105 3.11 -12.54 6.37
N SER A 106 2.65 -12.49 7.63
CA SER A 106 1.82 -13.53 8.25
C SER A 106 0.49 -13.78 7.54
N PHE A 107 -0.10 -12.76 6.89
CA PHE A 107 -1.31 -12.94 6.08
C PHE A 107 -1.04 -13.75 4.81
N LEU A 108 0.17 -13.61 4.27
CA LEU A 108 0.52 -14.21 2.98
C LEU A 108 1.04 -15.64 3.10
N ASN A 109 1.67 -15.99 4.23
CA ASN A 109 2.23 -17.32 4.48
C ASN A 109 1.21 -18.45 4.62
N HIS A 110 -0.10 -18.15 4.58
CA HIS A 110 -1.17 -19.16 4.67
C HIS A 110 -1.57 -19.78 3.33
N ASP A 111 -1.09 -19.28 2.18
CA ASP A 111 -1.46 -19.79 0.85
C ASP A 111 -0.21 -20.26 0.07
N GLU A 112 -0.23 -21.48 -0.50
CA GLU A 112 0.85 -22.01 -1.34
C GLU A 112 1.13 -21.13 -2.58
N LYS A 113 0.14 -20.35 -3.02
CA LYS A 113 0.30 -19.34 -4.08
C LYS A 113 1.28 -18.23 -3.70
N PHE A 114 1.66 -18.10 -2.43
CA PHE A 114 2.65 -17.13 -1.97
C PHE A 114 4.02 -17.28 -2.63
N LYS A 115 4.41 -18.49 -3.03
CA LYS A 115 5.66 -18.70 -3.79
C LYS A 115 5.68 -17.92 -5.11
N PHE A 116 4.52 -17.70 -5.74
CA PHE A 116 4.41 -16.84 -6.92
C PHE A 116 4.49 -15.36 -6.57
N PHE A 117 3.94 -14.94 -5.41
CA PHE A 117 4.03 -13.55 -4.96
C PHE A 117 5.46 -13.11 -4.68
N GLN A 118 6.31 -13.99 -4.13
CA GLN A 118 7.74 -13.70 -3.93
C GLN A 118 8.50 -13.37 -5.23
N GLN A 119 7.97 -13.79 -6.38
CA GLN A 119 8.54 -13.49 -7.70
C GLN A 119 8.00 -12.17 -8.28
N THR A 120 7.04 -11.53 -7.63
CA THR A 120 6.45 -10.27 -8.10
C THR A 120 7.34 -9.07 -7.75
N PRO A 121 7.20 -7.94 -8.48
CA PRO A 121 7.88 -6.68 -8.18
C PRO A 121 7.64 -6.15 -6.76
N LEU A 122 6.59 -6.62 -6.08
CA LEU A 122 6.34 -6.27 -4.68
C LEU A 122 7.42 -6.82 -3.73
N PHE A 123 7.97 -7.99 -4.03
CA PHE A 123 8.97 -8.67 -3.19
C PHE A 123 10.40 -8.52 -3.69
N GLN A 124 10.56 -8.23 -4.98
CA GLN A 124 11.85 -8.01 -5.61
C GLN A 124 12.24 -6.53 -5.54
N THR A 125 13.13 -6.20 -4.60
CA THR A 125 13.64 -4.83 -4.39
C THR A 125 14.43 -4.26 -5.57
N HIS A 126 14.78 -5.10 -6.56
CA HIS A 126 15.49 -4.72 -7.77
C HIS A 126 14.57 -4.26 -8.92
N ILE A 127 13.25 -4.47 -8.82
CA ILE A 127 12.30 -4.05 -9.84
C ILE A 127 11.68 -2.71 -9.41
N HIS A 128 11.58 -1.78 -10.36
CA HIS A 128 10.86 -0.52 -10.14
C HIS A 128 9.42 -0.80 -9.68
N PRO A 129 9.01 -0.36 -8.48
CA PRO A 129 7.75 -0.78 -7.86
C PRO A 129 6.52 -0.04 -8.40
N PHE A 130 6.64 0.62 -9.56
CA PHE A 130 5.61 1.50 -10.10
C PHE A 130 5.15 1.04 -11.47
N PHE A 131 3.83 1.06 -11.66
CA PHE A 131 3.21 0.77 -12.94
C PHE A 131 2.25 1.92 -13.28
N PHE A 132 2.57 2.67 -14.34
CA PHE A 132 1.60 3.57 -14.94
C PHE A 132 0.54 2.74 -15.68
N ARG A 133 -0.72 3.20 -15.67
CA ARG A 133 -1.75 2.58 -16.51
C ARG A 133 -1.44 2.80 -18.00
N THR A 134 -0.85 1.80 -18.66
CA THR A 134 -0.95 1.62 -20.11
C THR A 134 -2.24 0.89 -20.41
N LYS A 135 -3.29 1.63 -20.82
CA LYS A 135 -4.63 1.15 -21.25
C LYS A 135 -5.07 -0.23 -20.68
N PHE A 136 -5.12 -0.37 -19.35
CA PHE A 136 -5.68 -1.56 -18.72
C PHE A 136 -7.21 -1.44 -18.70
N SER A 137 -7.90 -2.39 -19.35
CA SER A 137 -9.38 -2.45 -19.41
C SER A 137 -9.97 -2.60 -18.00
N ASN A 138 -10.97 -1.76 -17.69
CA ASN A 138 -11.63 -1.59 -16.38
C ASN A 138 -12.26 -2.85 -15.77
N ARG A 139 -12.17 -4.03 -16.40
CA ARG A 139 -12.89 -5.24 -15.98
C ARG A 139 -12.22 -6.08 -14.88
N LYS A 140 -10.98 -5.82 -14.48
CA LYS A 140 -10.26 -6.69 -13.51
C LYS A 140 -10.28 -6.22 -12.05
N PHE A 141 -10.48 -4.94 -11.77
CA PHE A 141 -10.49 -4.46 -10.37
C PHE A 141 -11.81 -4.75 -9.64
N GLN A 142 -12.94 -4.79 -10.36
CA GLN A 142 -14.25 -5.20 -9.81
C GLN A 142 -14.28 -6.66 -9.34
N ARG A 143 -13.34 -7.48 -9.79
CA ARG A 143 -13.33 -8.92 -9.51
C ARG A 143 -12.60 -9.29 -8.22
N PHE A 144 -11.80 -8.37 -7.67
CA PHE A 144 -11.19 -8.54 -6.34
C PHE A 144 -12.16 -8.18 -5.21
N SER A 145 -13.12 -7.28 -5.45
CA SER A 145 -14.14 -6.92 -4.44
C SER A 145 -15.25 -7.96 -4.27
N SER A 146 -15.30 -8.97 -5.15
CA SER A 146 -16.35 -9.99 -5.19
C SER A 146 -15.84 -11.40 -4.87
N ALA A 147 -14.56 -11.55 -4.51
CA ALA A 147 -13.95 -12.83 -4.13
C ALA A 147 -13.62 -12.93 -2.62
N CYS A 148 -13.93 -11.89 -1.85
CA CYS A 148 -13.88 -11.90 -0.38
C CYS A 148 -15.26 -11.53 0.18
N TRP A 149 -16.24 -12.39 -0.11
CA TRP A 149 -17.44 -12.66 0.66
C TRP A 149 -17.73 -14.15 0.52
#